data_AF-A0A352Z0R2-F1
#
_entry.id   AF-A0A352Z0R2-F1
#
_cell.length_a   1.000
_cell.length_b   1.000
_cell.length_c   1.000
_cell.angle_alpha   90.00
_cell.angle_beta   90.00
_cell.angle_gamma   90.00
#
_symmetry.space_group_name_H-M   'P 1'
#
loop_
_entity.id
_entity.type
_entity.pdbx_description
1 polymer ?
#
loop_
_entity_poly.entity_id
_entity_poly.type
_entity_poly.pdbx_seq_one_letter_code
_entity_poly.pdbx_strand_id
1 'polypeptide(L)'
;IELNQALILNDNPEEESYILSAAGENNDFIIAYTPSGKSIEIDLTKMNSENVKAYWFNPRSGKIKHIGDFETDMPHEFQPWSNGWGSDFLLIIVNKNSSYDFSKFNN
;
A
#
# COMPACT_ATOMS: atom_id res chain seq x y z
N ILE A 1 -12.71 8.44 -2.43
CA ILE A 1 -11.88 7.20 -2.37
C ILE A 1 -12.72 6.08 -2.93
N GLU A 2 -12.17 5.29 -3.84
CA GLU A 2 -12.91 4.25 -4.56
C GLU A 2 -12.19 2.90 -4.44
N LEU A 3 -12.96 1.81 -4.29
CA LEU A 3 -12.43 0.46 -4.34
C LEU A 3 -11.85 0.21 -5.73
N ASN A 4 -10.61 -0.24 -5.81
CA ASN A 4 -9.93 -0.47 -7.08
C ASN A 4 -8.97 -1.66 -6.97
N GLN A 5 -9.49 -2.85 -7.19
CA GLN A 5 -8.73 -4.11 -7.13
C GLN A 5 -7.83 -4.33 -8.35
N ALA A 6 -8.07 -3.63 -9.46
CA ALA A 6 -7.25 -3.74 -10.67
C ALA A 6 -5.81 -3.20 -10.48
N LEU A 7 -5.54 -2.55 -9.36
CA LEU A 7 -4.20 -2.11 -8.96
C LEU A 7 -3.30 -3.26 -8.49
N ILE A 8 -3.89 -4.34 -7.97
CA ILE A 8 -3.16 -5.51 -7.47
C ILE A 8 -2.89 -6.44 -8.64
N LEU A 9 -1.62 -6.70 -8.93
CA LEU A 9 -1.19 -7.59 -10.02
C LEU A 9 -1.00 -9.04 -9.57
N ASN A 10 -1.01 -9.30 -8.25
CA ASN A 10 -0.95 -10.65 -7.71
C ASN A 10 -2.18 -11.48 -8.12
N ASP A 11 -2.02 -12.81 -8.13
CA ASP A 11 -3.17 -13.70 -8.01
C ASP A 11 -3.82 -13.53 -6.63
N ASN A 12 -5.09 -13.11 -6.61
CA ASN A 12 -5.79 -12.66 -5.41
C ASN A 12 -7.16 -13.36 -5.28
N PRO A 13 -7.19 -14.68 -4.96
CA PRO A 13 -8.42 -15.44 -4.80
C PRO A 13 -9.22 -14.97 -3.58
N GLU A 14 -10.55 -15.06 -3.65
CA GLU A 14 -11.48 -14.69 -2.57
C GLU A 14 -11.44 -15.69 -1.39
N GLU A 15 -10.36 -15.62 -0.61
CA GLU A 15 -10.09 -16.45 0.56
C GLU A 15 -9.69 -15.60 1.78
N GLU A 16 -9.29 -16.24 2.89
CA GLU A 16 -8.91 -15.54 4.13
C GLU A 16 -7.77 -14.52 3.96
N SER A 17 -6.94 -14.70 2.93
CA SER A 17 -5.80 -13.82 2.62
C SER A 17 -6.07 -12.88 1.45
N TYR A 18 -7.33 -12.64 1.10
CA TYR A 18 -7.72 -11.72 0.03
C TYR A 18 -7.23 -10.29 0.34
N ILE A 19 -6.51 -9.71 -0.61
CA ILE A 19 -5.98 -8.35 -0.52
C ILE A 19 -7.04 -7.37 -1.03
N LEU A 20 -7.26 -6.29 -0.30
CA LEU A 20 -8.19 -5.21 -0.67
C LEU A 20 -7.39 -3.95 -1.00
N SER A 21 -7.64 -3.33 -2.15
CA SER A 21 -7.07 -2.04 -2.53
C SER A 21 -8.11 -1.00 -2.91
N ALA A 22 -7.78 0.24 -2.59
CA ALA A 22 -8.55 1.42 -2.95
C ALA A 22 -7.62 2.55 -3.36
N ALA A 23 -8.13 3.49 -4.15
CA ALA A 23 -7.38 4.66 -4.60
C ALA A 23 -8.16 5.96 -4.35
N GLY A 24 -7.42 7.06 -4.25
CA GLY A 24 -8.00 8.39 -4.37
C GLY A 24 -8.60 8.60 -5.76
N GLU A 25 -9.66 9.39 -5.87
CA GLU A 25 -10.34 9.67 -7.15
C GLU A 25 -9.41 10.31 -8.20
N ASN A 26 -8.35 10.99 -7.75
CA ASN A 26 -7.35 11.61 -8.60
C ASN A 26 -6.10 10.74 -8.80
N ASN A 27 -6.11 9.47 -8.34
CA ASN A 27 -4.95 8.58 -8.28
C ASN A 27 -3.72 9.23 -7.60
N ASP A 28 -3.96 10.04 -6.57
CA ASP A 28 -2.95 10.73 -5.77
C ASP A 28 -2.45 9.89 -4.60
N PHE A 29 -3.20 8.84 -4.23
CA PHE A 29 -2.79 7.81 -3.29
C PHE A 29 -3.43 6.46 -3.58
N ILE A 30 -2.78 5.39 -3.11
CA ILE A 30 -3.28 4.01 -3.08
C ILE A 30 -3.18 3.52 -1.63
N ILE A 31 -4.18 2.76 -1.20
CA ILE A 31 -4.14 1.98 0.04
C ILE A 31 -4.42 0.53 -0.31
N ALA A 32 -3.63 -0.40 0.22
CA ALA A 32 -3.90 -1.83 0.10
C ALA A 32 -3.76 -2.53 1.46
N TYR A 33 -4.69 -3.42 1.79
CA TYR A 33 -4.70 -4.20 3.03
C TYR A 33 -4.39 -5.66 2.74
N THR A 34 -3.39 -6.21 3.42
CA THR A 34 -3.02 -7.63 3.37
C THR A 34 -3.33 -8.29 4.73
N PRO A 35 -4.31 -9.21 4.83
CA PRO A 35 -4.71 -9.80 6.11
C PRO A 35 -3.66 -10.72 6.74
N SER A 36 -2.77 -11.30 5.93
CA SER A 36 -1.79 -12.30 6.35
C SER A 36 -0.34 -11.90 6.04
N GLY A 37 -0.12 -10.65 5.63
CA GLY A 37 1.22 -10.15 5.30
C GLY A 37 1.80 -10.75 4.02
N LYS A 38 0.92 -11.20 3.10
CA LYS A 38 1.33 -11.49 1.71
C LYS A 38 1.89 -10.21 1.07
N SER A 39 2.94 -10.36 0.26
CA SER A 39 3.41 -9.30 -0.64
C SER A 39 2.27 -8.76 -1.48
N ILE A 40 2.38 -7.48 -1.85
CA ILE A 40 1.44 -6.82 -2.75
C ILE A 40 2.22 -6.23 -3.92
N GLU A 41 1.98 -6.74 -5.12
CA GLU A 41 2.47 -6.15 -6.37
C GLU A 41 1.44 -5.13 -6.87
N ILE A 42 1.83 -3.86 -6.88
CA ILE A 42 0.97 -2.73 -7.25
C ILE A 42 1.40 -2.17 -8.61
N ASP A 43 0.43 -1.95 -9.49
CA ASP A 43 0.63 -1.18 -10.73
C ASP A 43 0.76 0.33 -10.42
N LEU A 44 1.99 0.77 -10.16
CA LEU A 44 2.27 2.19 -9.89
C LEU A 44 2.04 3.08 -11.11
N THR A 45 1.96 2.55 -12.33
CA THR A 45 1.71 3.33 -13.55
C THR A 45 0.34 4.01 -13.57
N LYS A 46 -0.55 3.62 -12.66
CA LYS A 46 -1.86 4.25 -12.45
C LYS A 46 -1.80 5.52 -11.61
N MET A 47 -0.69 5.77 -10.91
CA MET A 47 -0.52 6.95 -10.07
C MET A 47 -0.40 8.22 -10.92
N ASN A 48 -1.03 9.30 -10.48
CA ASN A 48 -0.92 10.62 -11.10
C ASN A 48 0.24 11.42 -10.47
N SER A 49 1.45 10.87 -10.56
CA SER A 49 2.68 11.45 -10.01
C SER A 49 3.88 10.73 -10.60
N GLU A 50 4.99 11.40 -10.91
CA GLU A 50 6.23 10.71 -11.34
C GLU A 50 6.82 9.85 -10.22
N ASN A 51 6.68 10.30 -8.96
CA ASN A 51 7.27 9.66 -7.80
C ASN A 51 6.25 9.54 -6.66
N VAL A 52 6.37 8.47 -5.88
CA VAL A 52 5.54 8.19 -4.71
C VAL A 52 6.39 7.89 -3.48
N LYS A 53 5.81 8.11 -2.29
CA LYS A 53 6.34 7.61 -1.03
C LYS A 53 5.49 6.41 -0.60
N ALA A 54 6.11 5.32 -0.21
CA ALA A 54 5.40 4.15 0.31
C ALA A 54 5.65 3.93 1.79
N TYR A 55 4.63 3.41 2.47
CA TYR A 55 4.62 3.16 3.89
C TYR A 55 3.92 1.86 4.22
N TRP A 56 4.38 1.17 5.25
CA TRP A 56 3.64 0.11 5.92
C TRP A 56 3.07 0.62 7.23
N PHE A 57 1.77 0.48 7.41
CA PHE A 57 1.08 0.71 8.67
C PHE A 57 0.70 -0.64 9.31
N ASN A 58 1.07 -0.81 10.57
CA ASN A 58 0.71 -1.96 11.38
C ASN A 58 -0.54 -1.63 12.23
N PRO A 59 -1.74 -2.10 11.86
CA PRO A 59 -2.97 -1.81 12.59
C PRO A 59 -2.98 -2.36 14.02
N ARG A 60 -2.20 -3.41 14.32
CA ARG A 60 -2.10 -3.99 15.67
C ARG A 60 -1.41 -3.06 16.66
N SER A 61 -0.40 -2.32 16.19
CA SER A 61 0.39 -1.43 17.03
C SER A 61 0.14 0.06 16.78
N GLY A 62 -0.60 0.42 15.73
CA GLY A 62 -0.80 1.80 15.29
C GLY A 62 0.46 2.47 14.74
N LYS A 63 1.50 1.69 14.41
CA LYS A 63 2.81 2.23 13.98
C LYS A 63 2.91 2.25 12.47
N ILE A 64 3.45 3.34 11.93
CA ILE A 64 3.78 3.46 10.52
C ILE A 64 5.29 3.37 10.31
N LYS A 65 5.70 2.88 9.13
CA LYS A 65 7.08 2.86 8.70
C LYS A 65 7.17 3.30 7.25
N HIS A 66 7.91 4.36 6.98
CA HIS A 66 8.33 4.71 5.62
C HIS A 66 9.28 3.65 5.10
N ILE A 67 9.03 3.17 3.88
CA ILE A 67 9.84 2.11 3.26
C ILE A 67 10.64 2.57 2.04
N GLY A 68 10.34 3.76 1.51
CA GLY A 68 11.11 4.34 0.43
C GLY A 68 10.29 5.25 -0.47
N ASP A 69 10.99 5.78 -1.47
CA ASP A 69 10.43 6.55 -2.56
C ASP A 69 10.61 5.73 -3.85
N PHE A 70 9.60 5.73 -4.72
CA PHE A 70 9.55 4.89 -5.91
C PHE A 70 9.12 5.73 -7.11
N GLU A 71 9.72 5.45 -8.27
CA GLU A 71 9.21 5.91 -9.55
C GLU A 71 7.93 5.14 -9.90
N THR A 72 7.09 5.75 -10.72
CA THR A 72 5.76 5.21 -11.09
C THR A 72 5.73 4.67 -12.52
N ASP A 73 6.89 4.42 -13.10
CA ASP A 73 7.07 3.96 -14.48
C ASP A 73 6.85 2.45 -14.65
N MET A 74 6.91 1.69 -13.55
CA MET A 74 6.70 0.24 -13.55
C MET A 74 5.98 -0.25 -12.28
N PRO A 75 5.36 -1.45 -12.33
CA PRO A 75 4.85 -2.09 -11.13
C PRO A 75 5.94 -2.37 -10.08
N HIS A 76 5.53 -2.43 -8.82
CA HIS A 76 6.45 -2.71 -7.72
C HIS A 76 5.83 -3.67 -6.71
N GLU A 77 6.62 -4.66 -6.28
CA GLU A 77 6.25 -5.59 -5.22
C GLU A 77 6.69 -5.06 -3.85
N PHE A 78 5.71 -4.85 -2.97
CA PHE A 78 5.93 -4.44 -1.60
C PHE A 78 5.76 -5.63 -0.66
N GLN A 79 6.84 -6.03 0.02
CA GLN A 79 6.83 -7.08 1.04
C GLN A 79 6.79 -6.46 2.44
N PRO A 80 5.78 -6.77 3.28
CA PRO A 80 5.81 -6.40 4.69
C PRO A 80 6.88 -7.21 5.44
N TRP A 81 7.34 -6.70 6.59
CA TRP A 81 8.42 -7.34 7.38
C TRP A 81 8.00 -8.60 8.16
N SER A 82 6.73 -8.97 8.11
CA SER A 82 6.18 -10.16 8.76
C SER A 82 5.07 -10.74 7.88
N ASN A 83 4.91 -12.05 7.92
CA ASN A 83 3.86 -12.79 7.22
C ASN A 83 3.28 -13.89 8.12
N GLY A 84 2.16 -14.48 7.69
CA GLY A 84 1.46 -15.53 8.42
C GLY A 84 0.33 -15.02 9.33
N TRP A 85 -0.21 -15.93 10.14
CA TRP A 85 -1.39 -15.65 10.96
C TRP A 85 -1.12 -14.50 11.96
N GLY A 86 -2.02 -13.53 12.00
CA GLY A 86 -1.87 -12.32 12.84
C GLY A 86 -0.85 -11.29 12.32
N SER A 87 -0.43 -11.37 11.06
CA SER A 87 0.47 -10.41 10.40
C SER A 87 -0.22 -9.53 9.35
N ASP A 88 -1.37 -8.95 9.68
CA ASP A 88 -2.04 -7.94 8.85
C ASP A 88 -1.29 -6.58 8.74
N PHE A 89 -1.34 -5.97 7.56
CA PHE A 89 -0.73 -4.65 7.31
C PHE A 89 -1.54 -3.84 6.30
N LEU A 90 -1.43 -2.51 6.40
CA LEU A 90 -1.86 -1.59 5.34
C LEU A 90 -0.63 -1.02 4.63
N LEU A 91 -0.56 -1.22 3.32
CA LEU A 91 0.31 -0.49 2.41
C LEU A 91 -0.35 0.85 2.10
N ILE A 92 0.40 1.94 2.28
CA ILE A 92 -0.05 3.29 1.95
C ILE A 92 0.97 3.87 0.99
N ILE A 93 0.52 4.27 -0.20
CA ILE A 93 1.34 4.87 -1.24
C ILE A 93 0.74 6.23 -1.53
N VAL A 94 1.54 7.29 -1.46
CA VAL A 94 1.08 8.66 -1.68
C VAL A 94 1.99 9.36 -2.67
N ASN A 95 1.43 10.27 -3.46
CA ASN A 95 2.21 11.21 -4.26
C ASN A 95 3.30 11.86 -3.39
N LYS A 96 4.55 11.86 -3.86
CA LYS A 96 5.71 12.37 -3.10
C LYS A 96 5.56 13.84 -2.67
N ASN A 97 4.86 14.64 -3.46
CA ASN A 97 4.63 16.07 -3.24
C ASN A 97 3.32 16.38 -2.48
N SER A 98 2.58 15.36 -2.06
CA SER A 98 1.38 15.54 -1.22
C SER A 98 1.71 16.07 0.17
N SER A 99 0.72 16.66 0.83
CA SER A 99 0.82 17.17 2.20
C SER A 99 0.50 16.13 3.29
N TYR A 100 0.37 14.84 2.92
CA TYR A 100 0.09 13.79 3.89
C TYR A 100 1.24 13.65 4.89
N ASP A 101 0.93 13.87 6.17
CA ASP A 101 1.89 13.77 7.28
C ASP A 101 1.51 12.60 8.20
N PHE A 102 2.41 11.63 8.27
CA PHE A 102 2.28 10.45 9.11
C PHE A 102 3.16 10.48 10.37
N SER A 103 3.81 11.61 10.67
CA SER A 103 4.74 11.77 11.81
C SER A 103 4.14 11.35 13.15
N LYS A 104 2.82 11.53 13.33
CA LYS A 104 2.08 11.16 14.55
C LYS A 104 2.05 9.65 14.84
N PHE A 105 2.31 8.81 13.84
CA PHE A 105 2.28 7.34 13.96
C PHE A 105 3.67 6.72 14.20
N ASN A 106 4.71 7.54 14.41
CA ASN A 106 6.09 7.08 14.65
C ASN A 106 6.45 6.86 16.13
N ASN A 107 5.53 7.17 17.07
CA ASN A 107 5.76 7.08 18.52
C ASN A 107 5.50 5.67 19.07
#